data_AF-A0A5J5FFN7-F1
#
_entry.id   AF-A0A5J5FFN7-F1
#
_cell.length_a   1.000
_cell.length_b   1.000
_cell.length_c   1.000
_cell.angle_alpha   90.00
_cell.angle_beta   90.00
_cell.angle_gamma   90.00
#
_symmetry.space_group_name_H-M   'P 1'
#
loop_
_entity.id
_entity.type
_entity.pdbx_description
1 polymer ?
#
loop_
_entity_poly.entity_id
_entity_poly.type
_entity_poly.pdbx_seq_one_letter_code
_entity_poly.pdbx_strand_id
1 'polypeptide(L)' 'MSKTMSIVLASGTIDKIAAAGVITSGAVANGIDVNIFVTFWALMKFRKHDDTVNKLSYDGSEISSIVLKRM' A
#
# COMPACT_ATOMS: atom_id res chain seq x y z
N MET A 1 4.70 -17.73 22.61
CA MET A 1 5.28 -17.09 21.42
C MET A 1 4.49 -15.81 21.16
N SER A 2 5.17 -14.67 20.97
CA SER A 2 4.54 -13.46 20.39
C SER A 2 4.06 -13.79 18.98
N LYS A 3 2.91 -13.27 18.57
CA LYS A 3 2.37 -13.47 17.23
C LYS A 3 2.86 -12.34 16.34
N THR A 4 3.45 -12.66 15.19
CA THR A 4 3.98 -11.69 14.23
C THR A 4 3.18 -11.69 12.93
N MET A 5 2.96 -10.50 12.36
CA MET A 5 2.38 -10.28 11.04
C MET A 5 3.38 -9.52 10.16
N SER A 6 3.51 -9.92 8.89
CA SER A 6 4.32 -9.19 7.91
C SER A 6 3.47 -8.76 6.73
N ILE A 7 3.57 -7.49 6.34
CA ILE A 7 2.82 -6.88 5.24
C ILE A 7 3.79 -6.37 4.19
N VAL A 8 3.62 -6.79 2.94
CA VAL A 8 4.26 -6.17 1.78
C VAL A 8 3.32 -5.11 1.21
N LEU A 9 3.64 -3.83 1.41
CA LEU A 9 2.85 -2.73 0.89
C LEU A 9 3.46 -2.28 -0.45
N ALA A 10 2.88 -2.75 -1.55
CA ALA A 10 3.37 -2.49 -2.91
C ALA A 10 2.53 -1.48 -3.70
N SER A 11 1.23 -1.35 -3.39
CA SER A 11 0.31 -0.46 -4.12
C SER A 11 0.30 0.95 -3.54
N GLY A 12 0.37 1.96 -4.41
CA GLY A 12 0.42 3.38 -4.03
C GLY A 12 -0.95 4.06 -3.93
N THR A 13 -2.03 3.32 -4.14
CA THR A 13 -3.40 3.86 -4.04
C THR A 13 -3.81 4.06 -2.60
N ILE A 14 -4.60 5.12 -2.36
CA ILE A 14 -4.97 5.53 -1.00
C ILE A 14 -5.84 4.50 -0.28
N ASP A 15 -6.72 3.81 -1.00
CA ASP A 15 -7.60 2.78 -0.45
C ASP A 15 -6.80 1.59 0.08
N LYS A 16 -5.77 1.14 -0.65
CA LYS A 16 -4.91 0.01 -0.24
C LYS A 16 -3.97 0.41 0.90
N ILE A 17 -3.44 1.63 0.89
CA ILE A 17 -2.62 2.17 2.00
C ILE A 17 -3.48 2.32 3.26
N ALA A 18 -4.70 2.85 3.15
CA ALA A 18 -5.62 2.98 4.27
C ALA A 18 -6.03 1.61 4.84
N ALA A 19 -6.34 0.64 3.98
CA ALA A 19 -6.64 -0.73 4.39
C ALA A 19 -5.47 -1.36 5.17
N ALA A 20 -4.22 -1.19 4.69
CA ALA A 20 -3.04 -1.65 5.41
C ALA A 20 -2.89 -1.00 6.79
N GLY A 21 -3.21 0.30 6.90
CA GLY A 21 -3.25 1.02 8.18
C GLY A 21 -4.29 0.46 9.15
N VAL A 22 -5.52 0.20 8.69
CA VAL A 22 -6.59 -0.39 9.51
C VAL A 22 -6.21 -1.78 10.02
N ILE A 23 -5.70 -2.65 9.13
CA ILE A 23 -5.26 -4.00 9.48
C ILE A 23 -4.12 -3.96 10.51
N THR A 24 -3.13 -3.09 10.28
CA THR A 24 -2.00 -2.90 11.19
C THR A 24 -2.49 -2.45 12.57
N SER A 25 -3.39 -1.46 12.63
CA SER A 25 -3.94 -0.98 13.90
C SER A 25 -4.67 -2.08 14.66
N GLY A 26 -5.48 -2.90 13.98
CA GLY A 26 -6.17 -4.02 14.58
C GLY A 26 -5.20 -5.10 15.09
N ALA A 27 -4.17 -5.41 14.31
CA ALA A 27 -3.14 -6.38 14.71
C ALA A 27 -2.39 -5.94 15.96
N VAL A 28 -1.90 -4.69 15.99
CA VAL A 28 -1.21 -4.11 17.16
C VAL A 28 -2.13 -4.09 18.38
N ALA A 29 -3.40 -3.73 18.23
CA ALA A 29 -4.39 -3.74 19.32
C ALA A 29 -4.61 -5.15 19.92
N ASN A 30 -4.31 -6.22 19.18
CA ASN A 30 -4.39 -7.61 19.63
C ASN A 30 -3.04 -8.17 20.11
N GLY A 31 -2.04 -7.32 20.34
CA GLY A 31 -0.72 -7.74 20.79
C GLY A 31 0.08 -8.50 19.73
N ILE A 32 -0.17 -8.23 18.45
CA ILE A 32 0.59 -8.79 17.32
C ILE A 32 1.67 -7.80 16.91
N ASP A 33 2.91 -8.25 16.84
CA ASP A 33 4.03 -7.47 16.30
C ASP A 33 3.93 -7.39 14.78
N VAL A 34 3.92 -6.18 14.20
CA VAL A 34 3.71 -5.98 12.75
C VAL A 34 4.96 -5.43 12.09
N ASN A 35 5.43 -6.14 11.05
CA ASN A 35 6.49 -5.69 10.16
C ASN A 35 5.88 -5.24 8.82
N ILE A 36 6.14 -3.99 8.40
CA ILE A 36 5.65 -3.47 7.11
C ILE A 36 6.85 -3.21 6.20
N PHE A 37 6.91 -3.92 5.08
CA PHE A 37 7.87 -3.69 4.01
C PHE A 37 7.22 -2.87 2.90
N VAL A 38 7.60 -1.60 2.79
CA VAL A 38 7.10 -0.68 1.77
C VAL A 38 7.96 -0.78 0.50
N THR A 39 7.33 -1.03 -0.64
CA THR A 39 8.04 -1.22 -1.91
C THR A 39 7.22 -0.72 -3.12
N PHE A 40 7.83 -0.70 -4.31
CA PHE A 40 7.23 -0.29 -5.59
C PHE A 40 6.47 1.05 -5.51
N TRP A 41 5.20 1.07 -5.94
CA TRP A 41 4.37 2.27 -6.05
C TRP A 41 4.03 2.86 -4.68
N ALA A 42 3.93 2.02 -3.65
CA ALA A 42 3.72 2.50 -2.29
C ALA A 42 4.92 3.30 -1.78
N LEU A 43 6.16 2.90 -2.11
CA LEU A 43 7.38 3.59 -1.66
C LEU A 43 7.38 5.06 -2.06
N MET A 44 6.83 5.38 -3.22
CA MET A 44 6.69 6.76 -3.69
C MET A 44 5.84 7.62 -2.75
N LYS A 45 4.85 7.04 -2.05
CA LYS A 45 3.99 7.75 -1.08
C LYS A 45 4.65 8.09 0.25
N PHE A 46 5.78 7.48 0.55
CA PHE A 46 6.54 7.73 1.78
C PHE A 46 7.72 8.68 1.57
N ARG A 47 7.88 9.24 0.36
CA ARG A 47 8.91 10.25 0.06
C ARG A 47 8.56 11.56 0.76
N LYS A 48 9.55 12.16 1.42
CA LYS A 48 9.41 13.50 2.00
C LYS A 48 9.23 14.53 0.88
N HIS A 49 8.35 15.50 1.10
CA HIS A 49 8.07 16.60 0.16
C HIS A 49 7.55 16.14 -1.21
N ASP A 50 6.88 14.99 -1.27
CA ASP A 50 6.28 14.50 -2.51
C ASP A 50 4.79 14.86 -2.57
N ASP A 51 4.48 15.90 -3.35
CA ASP A 51 3.10 16.32 -3.62
C ASP A 51 2.46 15.51 -4.77
N THR A 52 3.16 14.51 -5.31
CA THR A 52 2.65 13.73 -6.44
C THR A 52 1.57 12.74 -6.02
N VAL A 53 0.38 12.92 -6.61
CA VAL A 53 -0.73 11.98 -6.47
C VAL A 53 -0.51 10.79 -7.43
N ASN A 54 0.51 9.97 -7.17
CA ASN A 54 0.63 8.67 -7.84
C ASN A 54 -0.57 7.79 -7.44
N LYS A 55 -1.36 7.34 -8.43
CA LYS A 55 -2.54 6.48 -8.24
C LYS A 55 -2.28 5.05 -8.72
N LEU A 56 -1.01 4.62 -8.78
CA LEU A 56 -0.67 3.33 -9.34
C LEU A 56 -0.82 2.22 -8.31
N SER A 57 -1.64 1.24 -8.64
CA SER A 57 -1.72 -0.04 -7.96
C SER A 57 -0.76 -1.04 -8.59
N TYR A 58 -0.32 -2.01 -7.79
CA TYR A 58 0.53 -3.11 -8.27
C TYR A 58 -0.16 -3.94 -9.38
N ASP A 59 -1.48 -4.06 -9.34
CA ASP A 59 -2.27 -4.81 -10.34
C ASP A 59 -2.44 -4.07 -11.68
N GLY A 60 -1.95 -2.83 -11.80
CA GLY A 60 -2.06 -2.04 -13.02
C GLY A 60 -3.50 -1.67 -13.41
N SER A 61 -4.46 -1.80 -12.49
CA SER A 61 -5.88 -1.52 -12.75
C SER A 61 -6.11 -0.11 -13.27
N GLU A 62 -5.34 0.88 -12.83
CA GLU A 62 -5.48 2.27 -13.30
C GLU A 62 -4.92 2.46 -14.72
N ILE A 63 -3.90 1.71 -15.09
CA ILE A 63 -3.31 1.72 -16.44
C ILE A 63 -4.24 1.02 -17.44
N SER A 64 -4.97 -0.02 -17.01
CA SER A 64 -5.87 -0.77 -17.89
C SER A 64 -6.89 0.13 -18.60
N SER A 65 -7.45 1.10 -17.89
CA SER A 65 -8.43 2.06 -18.43
C SER A 65 -7.83 3.00 -19.48
N ILE A 66 -6.55 3.32 -19.37
CA ILE A 66 -5.82 4.19 -20.30
C ILE A 66 -5.46 3.41 -21.57
N VAL A 67 -5.01 2.16 -21.41
CA VAL A 67 -4.65 1.27 -22.52
C VAL A 67 -5.90 0.93 -23.35
N LEU A 68 -7.00 0.54 -22.69
CA LEU A 68 -8.26 0.23 -23.37
C LEU A 68 -8.85 1.41 -24.14
N LYS A 69 -8.63 2.65 -23.69
CA LYS A 69 -9.08 3.86 -24.40
C LYS A 69 -8.25 4.20 -25.64
N ARG A 70 -7.06 3.62 -25.79
CA ARG A 70 -6.12 3.88 -26.90
C ARG A 70 -6.12 2.77 -27.95
N MET A 71 -6.82 1.66 -27.71
CA MET A 71 -7.10 0.60 -28.67
C MET A 71 -8.41 0.90 -29.40
#